data_AF-A0A932J4Y4-F1
#
_entry.id   AF-A0A932J4Y4-F1
#
_cell.length_a   1.000
_cell.length_b   1.000
_cell.length_c   1.000
_cell.angle_alpha   90.00
_cell.angle_beta   90.00
_cell.angle_gamma   90.00
#
_symmetry.space_group_name_H-M   'P 1'
#
loop_
_entity.id
_entity.type
_entity.pdbx_description
1 polymer ?
#
loop_
_entity_poly.entity_id
_entity_poly.type
_entity_poly.pdbx_seq_one_letter_code
_entity_poly.pdbx_strand_id
1 'polypeptide(L)'
;MTEHDIAILFDATPSQWGLRGDPYLWQALRNALQAQPLAQNADEFSACIVENIEAIIGVPLNHPKDVYLERFAHGGMSSGVVCLPFWRDKAIPLLRQRYLTLL
;
A
#
# COMPACT_ATOMS: atom_id res chain seq x y z
N MET A 1 -7.26 5.15 -25.44
CA MET A 1 -6.14 5.58 -24.58
C MET A 1 -6.17 4.69 -23.36
N THR A 2 -5.37 3.63 -23.33
CA THR A 2 -5.25 2.77 -22.15
C THR A 2 -4.10 3.32 -21.32
N GLU A 3 -4.37 4.42 -20.61
CA GLU A 3 -3.51 4.83 -19.50
C GLU A 3 -3.58 3.70 -18.46
N HIS A 4 -2.47 2.99 -18.32
CA HIS A 4 -2.35 1.96 -17.30
C HIS A 4 -2.26 2.70 -15.97
N ASP A 5 -3.37 2.77 -15.25
CA ASP A 5 -3.43 3.37 -13.92
C ASP A 5 -2.54 2.56 -12.95
N ILE A 6 -1.78 3.23 -12.09
CA ILE A 6 -1.00 2.62 -11.00
C ILE A 6 -1.86 1.62 -10.20
N ALA A 7 -3.16 1.87 -10.07
CA ALA A 7 -4.11 1.00 -9.38
C ALA A 7 -4.14 -0.45 -9.92
N ILE A 8 -3.77 -0.71 -11.19
CA ILE A 8 -3.73 -2.06 -11.75
C ILE A 8 -2.74 -2.98 -11.02
N LEU A 9 -1.67 -2.40 -10.44
CA LEU A 9 -0.65 -3.12 -9.69
C LEU A 9 -1.20 -3.75 -8.40
N PHE A 10 -2.40 -3.35 -7.98
CA PHE A 10 -3.05 -3.78 -6.75
C PHE A 10 -4.08 -4.89 -6.96
N ASP A 11 -4.43 -5.24 -8.20
CA ASP A 11 -5.49 -6.22 -8.49
C ASP A 11 -5.15 -7.61 -7.95
N ALA A 12 -3.89 -8.03 -8.05
CA ALA A 12 -3.39 -9.23 -7.39
C ALA A 12 -2.98 -8.89 -5.94
N THR A 13 -3.64 -9.49 -4.95
CA THR A 13 -3.21 -9.34 -3.56
C THR A 13 -1.93 -10.14 -3.26
N PRO A 14 -1.16 -9.77 -2.24
CA PRO A 14 -0.11 -10.64 -1.69
C PRO A 14 -0.72 -11.93 -1.13
N SER A 15 0.04 -13.03 -1.18
CA SER A 15 -0.40 -14.33 -0.68
C SER A 15 -0.53 -14.39 0.85
N GLN A 16 0.12 -13.47 1.56
CA GLN A 16 0.09 -13.35 3.02
C GLN A 16 0.06 -11.88 3.41
N TRP A 17 -0.62 -11.60 4.53
CA TRP A 17 -0.72 -10.28 5.15
C TRP A 17 0.02 -10.29 6.50
N GLY A 18 0.51 -9.13 6.95
CA GLY A 18 1.12 -9.02 8.28
C GLY A 18 0.07 -9.04 9.39
N LEU A 19 -0.92 -8.14 9.30
CA LEU A 19 -2.01 -7.96 10.26
C LEU A 19 -3.35 -7.69 9.54
N ARG A 20 -4.45 -7.72 10.30
CA ARG A 20 -5.81 -7.63 9.75
C ARG A 20 -6.18 -6.26 9.18
N GLY A 21 -5.41 -5.21 9.48
CA GLY A 21 -5.55 -3.89 8.86
C GLY A 21 -4.89 -3.77 7.48
N ASP A 22 -3.95 -4.64 7.13
CA ASP A 22 -3.19 -4.54 5.87
C ASP A 22 -4.06 -4.66 4.61
N PRO A 23 -5.06 -5.56 4.54
CA PRO A 23 -5.96 -5.62 3.38
C PRO A 23 -6.74 -4.32 3.16
N TYR A 24 -7.06 -3.60 4.24
CA TYR A 24 -7.79 -2.32 4.16
C TYR A 24 -6.87 -1.18 3.72
N LEU A 25 -5.62 -1.15 4.21
CA LEU A 25 -4.62 -0.21 3.70
C LEU A 25 -4.33 -0.45 2.22
N TRP A 26 -4.25 -1.72 1.78
CA TRP A 26 -4.11 -2.08 0.37
C TRP A 26 -5.24 -1.52 -0.49
N GLN A 27 -6.48 -1.71 -0.07
CA GLN A 27 -7.63 -1.16 -0.79
C GLN A 27 -7.67 0.38 -0.75
N ALA A 28 -7.36 0.99 0.40
CA ALA A 28 -7.33 2.44 0.54
C ALA A 28 -6.27 3.06 -0.37
N LEU A 29 -5.08 2.45 -0.44
CA LEU A 29 -3.99 2.87 -1.30
C LEU A 29 -4.34 2.70 -2.78
N ARG A 30 -4.92 1.56 -3.16
CA ARG A 30 -5.44 1.34 -4.53
C ARG A 30 -6.40 2.45 -4.93
N ASN A 31 -7.34 2.81 -4.05
CA ASN A 31 -8.33 3.86 -4.31
C ASN A 31 -7.70 5.26 -4.39
N ALA A 32 -6.73 5.57 -3.52
CA ALA A 32 -6.03 6.85 -3.53
C ALA A 32 -5.22 7.07 -4.83
N LEU A 33 -4.75 5.97 -5.42
CA LEU A 33 -3.96 6.00 -6.64
C LEU A 33 -4.81 5.86 -7.91
N GLN A 34 -6.13 5.68 -7.81
CA GLN A 34 -6.99 5.69 -8.98
C GLN A 34 -6.88 7.02 -9.72
N ALA A 35 -6.71 6.95 -11.03
CA ALA A 35 -6.46 8.08 -11.94
C ALA A 35 -5.13 8.83 -11.72
N GLN A 36 -4.19 8.28 -10.94
CA GLN A 36 -2.82 8.78 -10.96
C GLN A 36 -2.10 8.25 -12.22
N PRO A 37 -1.41 9.11 -12.98
CA PRO A 37 -0.59 8.65 -14.09
C PRO A 37 0.51 7.72 -13.57
N LEU A 38 0.99 6.80 -14.43
CA LEU A 38 2.19 6.03 -14.14
C LEU A 38 3.35 6.98 -13.82
N ALA A 39 4.08 6.67 -12.75
CA ALA A 39 5.34 7.33 -12.44
C ALA A 39 6.33 7.14 -13.61
N GLN A 40 7.27 8.09 -13.78
CA GLN A 40 8.21 8.05 -14.90
C GLN A 40 9.30 6.98 -14.71
N ASN A 41 9.56 6.63 -13.45
CA ASN A 41 10.53 5.61 -13.07
C ASN A 41 10.13 4.95 -11.75
N ALA A 42 10.83 3.87 -11.41
CA ALA A 42 10.51 3.07 -10.25
C ALA A 42 10.72 3.80 -8.92
N ASP A 43 11.65 4.77 -8.86
CA ASP A 43 11.95 5.51 -7.64
C ASP A 43 10.84 6.53 -7.34
N GLU A 44 10.37 7.25 -8.35
CA GLU A 44 9.15 8.06 -8.27
C GLU A 44 7.93 7.22 -7.89
N PHE A 45 7.79 6.02 -8.45
CA PHE A 45 6.73 5.09 -8.06
C PHE A 45 6.80 4.77 -6.57
N SER A 46 7.99 4.41 -6.08
CA SER A 46 8.20 4.00 -4.69
C SER A 46 7.95 5.16 -3.72
N ALA A 47 8.39 6.38 -4.08
CA ALA A 47 8.11 7.60 -3.32
C ALA A 47 6.60 7.87 -3.24
N CYS A 48 5.89 7.82 -4.38
CA CYS A 48 4.44 8.02 -4.43
C CYS A 48 3.69 7.01 -3.54
N ILE A 49 4.09 5.73 -3.56
CA ILE A 49 3.50 4.70 -2.67
C ILE A 49 3.74 5.04 -1.20
N VAL A 50 4.98 5.40 -0.82
CA VAL A 50 5.31 5.74 0.58
C VAL A 50 4.51 6.95 1.04
N GLU A 51 4.48 8.03 0.26
CA GLU A 51 3.74 9.25 0.58
C GLU A 51 2.25 8.98 0.81
N ASN A 52 1.62 8.19 -0.06
CA ASN A 52 0.21 7.84 0.09
C ASN A 52 -0.04 6.94 1.31
N ILE A 53 0.86 5.98 1.60
CA ILE A 53 0.74 5.16 2.81
C ILE A 53 0.82 6.05 4.05
N GLU A 54 1.84 6.91 4.14
CA GLU A 54 2.05 7.80 5.28
C GLU A 54 0.86 8.76 5.48
N ALA A 55 0.31 9.30 4.38
CA ALA A 55 -0.90 10.11 4.41
C ALA A 55 -2.13 9.34 4.94
N ILE A 56 -2.26 8.06 4.59
CA ILE A 56 -3.35 7.22 5.09
C ILE A 56 -3.12 6.90 6.58
N ILE A 57 -1.95 6.38 6.97
CA ILE A 57 -1.72 5.88 8.34
C ILE A 57 -1.46 7.01 9.35
N GLY A 58 -1.13 8.22 8.89
CA GLY A 58 -0.91 9.41 9.73
C GLY A 58 0.42 9.44 10.47
N VAL A 59 1.34 8.52 10.15
CA VAL A 59 2.69 8.45 10.73
C VAL A 59 3.70 8.05 9.65
N PRO A 60 4.99 8.36 9.82
CA PRO A 60 6.04 7.89 8.92
C PRO A 60 6.08 6.37 8.82
N LEU A 61 6.42 5.85 7.64
CA LEU A 61 6.49 4.41 7.40
C LEU A 61 7.60 3.77 8.23
N ASN A 62 8.63 4.51 8.64
CA ASN A 62 9.69 4.05 9.53
C ASN A 62 9.29 4.03 11.02
N HIS A 63 8.03 4.33 11.35
CA HIS A 63 7.55 4.29 12.73
C HIS A 63 7.79 2.89 13.34
N PRO A 64 8.27 2.84 14.61
CA PRO A 64 8.76 1.58 15.20
C PRO A 64 7.65 0.61 15.61
N LYS A 65 6.38 1.05 15.63
CA LYS A 65 5.23 0.23 16.04
C LYS A 65 4.20 0.15 14.92
N ASP A 66 3.46 -0.95 14.93
CA ASP A 66 2.25 -1.13 14.13
C ASP A 66 1.20 -0.05 14.47
N VAL A 67 0.37 0.27 13.49
CA VAL A 67 -0.54 1.42 13.56
C VAL A 67 -1.97 0.92 13.61
N TYR A 68 -2.71 1.28 14.66
CA TYR A 68 -4.14 1.04 14.73
C TYR A 68 -4.89 2.15 14.01
N LEU A 69 -5.78 1.76 13.09
CA LEU A 69 -6.68 2.66 12.40
C LEU A 69 -8.11 2.21 12.66
N GLU A 70 -8.85 3.02 13.43
CA GLU A 70 -10.24 2.70 13.80
C GLU A 70 -11.14 2.46 12.58
N ARG A 71 -10.97 3.25 11.52
CA ARG A 71 -11.69 3.06 10.25
C ARG A 71 -11.40 1.75 9.51
N PHE A 72 -10.35 1.03 9.90
CA PHE A 72 -10.04 -0.31 9.39
C PHE A 72 -10.50 -1.41 10.35
N ALA A 73 -11.00 -1.06 11.54
CA ALA A 73 -11.53 -2.00 12.51
C ALA A 73 -12.99 -2.35 12.17
N HIS A 74 -13.24 -3.63 11.93
CA HIS A 74 -14.55 -4.21 11.62
C HIS A 74 -14.96 -5.28 12.66
N GLY A 75 -14.41 -5.20 13.88
CA GLY A 75 -14.64 -6.14 14.98
C GLY A 75 -13.57 -7.23 15.13
N GLY A 76 -13.47 -7.83 16.32
CA GLY A 76 -12.50 -8.87 16.68
C GLY A 76 -11.13 -8.36 17.18
N MET A 77 -10.30 -9.24 17.75
CA MET A 77 -8.95 -8.90 18.20
C MET A 77 -8.04 -8.54 17.01
N SER A 78 -7.30 -7.44 17.15
CA SER A 78 -6.40 -6.85 16.12
C SER A 78 -7.09 -6.36 14.84
N SER A 79 -8.40 -6.14 14.86
CA SER A 79 -9.11 -5.47 13.77
C SER A 79 -8.50 -4.09 13.53
N GLY A 80 -8.17 -3.74 12.29
CA GLY A 80 -7.67 -2.41 11.92
C GLY A 80 -6.21 -2.09 12.25
N VAL A 81 -5.41 -3.06 12.74
CA VAL A 81 -3.97 -2.83 12.94
C VAL A 81 -3.19 -3.10 11.65
N VAL A 82 -2.37 -2.14 11.23
CA VAL A 82 -1.48 -2.19 10.06
C VAL A 82 -0.07 -2.57 10.48
N CYS A 83 0.52 -3.54 9.80
CA CYS A 83 1.86 -4.04 10.07
C CYS A 83 2.93 -3.27 9.26
N LEU A 84 3.58 -2.27 9.87
CA LEU A 84 4.56 -1.47 9.13
C LEU A 84 5.76 -2.27 8.59
N PRO A 85 6.32 -3.28 9.31
CA PRO A 85 7.33 -4.18 8.74
C PRO A 85 6.88 -4.88 7.46
N PHE A 86 5.64 -5.37 7.42
CA PHE A 86 5.09 -6.00 6.21
C PHE A 86 5.07 -5.04 5.02
N TRP A 87 4.68 -3.78 5.24
CA TRP A 87 4.66 -2.77 4.18
C TRP A 87 6.05 -2.44 3.65
N ARG A 88 7.03 -2.24 4.54
CA ARG A 88 8.43 -1.95 4.18
C ARG A 88 9.09 -3.12 3.47
N ASP A 89 8.92 -4.33 3.99
CA ASP A 89 9.78 -5.46 3.60
C ASP A 89 9.12 -6.38 2.55
N LYS A 90 7.80 -6.26 2.34
CA LYS A 90 7.03 -7.14 1.45
C LYS A 90 6.14 -6.38 0.47
N ALA A 91 5.20 -5.56 0.95
CA ALA A 91 4.17 -4.99 0.09
C ALA A 91 4.73 -3.98 -0.92
N ILE A 92 5.55 -3.02 -0.47
CA ILE A 92 6.15 -2.02 -1.36
C ILE A 92 7.14 -2.67 -2.34
N PRO A 93 8.06 -3.56 -1.91
CA PRO A 93 8.90 -4.30 -2.85
C PRO A 93 8.13 -5.09 -3.91
N LEU A 94 7.02 -5.74 -3.52
CA LEU A 94 6.13 -6.45 -4.45
C LEU A 94 5.52 -5.51 -5.49
N LEU A 95 4.98 -4.38 -5.06
CA LEU A 95 4.39 -3.38 -5.95
C LEU A 95 5.44 -2.79 -6.90
N ARG A 96 6.65 -2.49 -6.41
CA ARG A 96 7.77 -2.00 -7.22
C ARG A 96 8.20 -3.02 -8.27
N GLN A 97 8.28 -4.30 -7.90
CA GLN A 97 8.61 -5.37 -8.85
C GLN A 97 7.56 -5.49 -9.96
N ARG A 98 6.27 -5.39 -9.61
CA ARG A 98 5.19 -5.40 -10.60
C ARG A 98 5.29 -4.21 -11.54
N TYR A 99 5.54 -3.01 -11.01
CA TYR A 99 5.75 -1.81 -11.81
C TYR A 99 6.90 -1.99 -12.81
N LEU A 100 8.05 -2.49 -12.37
CA LEU A 100 9.20 -2.78 -13.24
C LEU A 100 8.94 -3.83 -14.32
N THR A 101 7.90 -4.66 -14.15
CA THR A 101 7.51 -5.69 -15.13
C THR A 101 6.49 -5.18 -16.15
N LEU A 102 5.87 -4.01 -15.90
CA LEU A 102 4.96 -3.35 -16.84
C LEU A 102 5.68 -2.44 -17.83
N LEU A 103 6.93 -2.05 -17.54
CA LEU A 103 7.82 -1.32 -18.44
C LEU A 103 8.47 -2.25 -19.46
#